data_AF-A0A923MZ34-F1
#
_entry.id   AF-A0A923MZ34-F1
#
_cell.length_a   1.000
_cell.length_b   1.000
_cell.length_c   1.000
_cell.angle_alpha   90.00
_cell.angle_beta   90.00
_cell.angle_gamma   90.00
#
_symmetry.space_group_name_H-M   'P 1'
#
loop_
_entity.id
_entity.type
_entity.pdbx_description
1 polymer ?
#
loop_
_entity_poly.entity_id
_entity_poly.type
_entity_poly.pdbx_seq_one_letter_code
_entity_poly.pdbx_strand_id
1 'polypeptide(L)'
;MTKAQFSFYLKGYETKQARIEGVKKSKNGLSTSLGVPTFIFTLYSSTIFSPKAVKPENIKTLKGMKYITLKEFQNNHYKSTKTTYIIHKINNGTYLKWTTYYMTE
;
A
#
# COMPACT_ATOMS: atom_id res chain seq x y z
N MET A 1 -7.01 13.57 -18.80
CA MET A 1 -6.37 13.45 -17.47
C MET A 1 -6.48 11.99 -17.03
N THR A 2 -5.40 11.23 -17.07
CA THR A 2 -5.43 9.77 -16.82
C THR A 2 -5.19 9.50 -15.34
N LYS A 3 -6.20 9.00 -14.62
CA LYS A 3 -6.07 8.56 -13.22
C LYS A 3 -5.92 7.04 -13.18
N ALA A 4 -4.81 6.55 -12.66
CA ALA A 4 -4.68 5.15 -12.27
C ALA A 4 -4.98 5.03 -10.78
N GLN A 5 -5.85 4.08 -10.40
CA GLN A 5 -6.07 3.71 -9.01
C GLN A 5 -5.82 2.22 -8.85
N PHE A 6 -5.07 1.87 -7.80
CA PHE A 6 -4.83 0.50 -7.39
C PHE A 6 -5.23 0.40 -5.92
N SER A 7 -5.99 -0.64 -5.60
CA SER A 7 -6.48 -0.91 -4.24
C SER A 7 -5.73 -2.10 -3.68
N PHE A 8 -5.29 -1.98 -2.43
CA PHE A 8 -4.68 -3.08 -1.70
C PHE A 8 -5.70 -3.64 -0.74
N TYR A 9 -5.74 -4.97 -0.67
CA TYR A 9 -6.64 -5.69 0.22
C TYR A 9 -5.79 -6.56 1.13
N LEU A 10 -6.20 -6.67 2.40
CA LEU A 10 -5.70 -7.69 3.29
C LEU A 10 -5.99 -9.08 2.67
N LYS A 11 -5.10 -10.03 2.94
CA LYS A 11 -5.26 -11.41 2.48
C LYS A 11 -6.58 -11.97 3.02
N GLY A 12 -7.43 -12.50 2.14
CA GLY A 12 -8.81 -12.89 2.44
C GLY A 12 -9.88 -11.86 2.07
N TYR A 13 -9.50 -10.66 1.58
CA TYR A 13 -10.41 -9.62 1.09
C TYR A 13 -10.18 -9.22 -0.37
N GLU A 14 -9.54 -10.09 -1.16
CA GLU A 14 -9.17 -9.86 -2.55
C GLU A 14 -10.40 -9.70 -3.46
N THR A 15 -11.49 -10.39 -3.15
CA THR A 15 -12.75 -10.34 -3.92
C THR A 15 -13.73 -9.33 -3.33
N LYS A 16 -14.58 -8.75 -4.20
CA LYS A 16 -15.64 -7.82 -3.78
C LYS A 16 -16.59 -8.48 -2.77
N GLN A 17 -16.89 -9.76 -2.98
CA GLN A 17 -17.75 -10.54 -2.11
C GLN A 17 -17.18 -10.68 -0.70
N ALA A 18 -15.91 -11.10 -0.59
CA ALA A 18 -15.24 -11.25 0.69
C ALA A 18 -15.20 -9.92 1.47
N ARG A 19 -15.02 -8.79 0.78
CA ARG A 19 -15.10 -7.45 1.39
C ARG A 19 -16.46 -7.13 1.96
N ILE A 20 -17.53 -7.39 1.20
CA ILE A 20 -18.91 -7.15 1.65
C ILE A 20 -19.20 -7.99 2.89
N GLU A 21 -18.81 -9.26 2.89
CA GLU A 21 -19.00 -10.15 4.02
C GLU A 21 -18.21 -9.72 5.26
N GLY A 22 -16.95 -9.30 5.08
CA GLY A 22 -16.14 -8.76 6.16
C GLY A 22 -16.76 -7.55 6.84
N VAL A 23 -17.28 -6.61 6.05
CA VAL A 23 -17.95 -5.41 6.57
C VAL A 23 -19.23 -5.80 7.32
N LYS A 24 -20.01 -6.73 6.77
CA LYS A 24 -21.24 -7.22 7.42
C LYS A 24 -20.94 -7.90 8.76
N LYS A 25 -19.91 -8.75 8.82
CA LYS A 25 -19.46 -9.42 10.06
C LYS A 25 -18.99 -8.40 11.11
N SER A 26 -18.13 -7.45 10.69
CA SER A 26 -17.64 -6.38 11.58
C SER A 26 -18.77 -5.51 12.14
N LYS A 27 -19.75 -5.09 11.33
CA LYS A 27 -20.91 -4.31 11.79
C LYS A 27 -21.79 -5.06 12.77
N ASN A 28 -21.82 -6.39 12.68
CA ASN A 28 -22.57 -7.26 13.59
C ASN A 28 -21.78 -7.63 14.86
N GLY A 29 -20.63 -6.99 15.12
CA GLY A 29 -19.81 -7.26 16.30
C GLY A 29 -19.08 -8.61 16.27
N LEU A 30 -19.12 -9.33 15.14
CA LEU A 30 -18.38 -10.58 14.96
C LEU A 30 -16.93 -10.23 14.62
N SER A 31 -16.04 -10.50 15.57
CA SER A 31 -14.59 -10.53 15.36
C SER A 31 -14.26 -11.53 14.26
N THR A 32 -13.85 -11.04 13.10
CA THR A 32 -13.18 -11.88 12.10
C THR A 32 -11.72 -12.02 12.53
N SER A 33 -11.14 -13.21 12.41
CA SER A 33 -9.68 -13.42 12.60
C SER A 33 -8.82 -12.53 11.70
N LEU A 34 -9.43 -11.99 10.63
CA LEU A 34 -8.84 -11.06 9.67
C LEU A 34 -8.98 -9.56 10.08
N GLY A 35 -9.69 -9.25 11.17
CA GLY A 35 -9.96 -7.88 11.63
C GLY A 35 -11.01 -7.12 10.81
N VAL A 36 -11.28 -5.86 11.18
CA VAL A 36 -12.16 -4.97 10.40
C VAL A 36 -11.49 -4.68 9.05
N PRO A 37 -12.18 -4.88 7.91
CA PRO A 37 -11.60 -4.58 6.61
C PRO A 37 -11.20 -3.11 6.53
N THR A 38 -9.89 -2.86 6.51
CA THR A 38 -9.36 -1.50 6.35
C THR A 38 -9.08 -1.29 4.86
N PHE A 39 -9.94 -0.50 4.22
CA PHE A 39 -9.81 -0.20 2.79
C PHE A 39 -8.87 0.98 2.62
N ILE A 40 -7.60 0.70 2.34
CA ILE A 40 -6.66 1.80 2.18
C ILE A 40 -6.74 2.30 0.73
N PHE A 41 -7.28 3.51 0.60
CA PHE A 41 -7.44 4.20 -0.67
C PHE A 41 -6.09 4.54 -1.29
N THR A 42 -5.97 4.19 -2.58
CA THR A 42 -4.99 4.64 -3.59
C THR A 42 -3.55 4.86 -3.11
N LEU A 43 -2.61 4.09 -3.69
CA LEU A 43 -1.15 4.30 -3.57
C LEU A 43 -0.72 5.77 -3.54
N TYR A 44 -1.38 6.65 -4.30
CA TYR A 44 -1.09 8.09 -4.38
C TYR A 44 -1.31 8.91 -3.10
N SER A 45 -1.99 8.38 -2.08
CA SER A 45 -2.18 9.05 -0.78
C SER A 45 -2.52 8.02 0.32
N SER A 46 -1.86 6.88 0.29
CA SER A 46 -2.21 5.73 1.12
C SER A 46 -1.48 5.74 2.47
N THR A 47 -2.18 5.34 3.54
CA THR A 47 -1.57 5.04 4.84
C THR A 47 -0.86 3.68 4.88
N ILE A 48 -0.86 2.91 3.78
CA ILE A 48 -0.18 1.60 3.68
C ILE A 48 1.30 1.73 4.03
N PHE A 49 1.96 2.81 3.60
CA PHE A 49 3.41 2.97 3.78
C PHE A 49 3.77 3.84 4.97
N SER A 50 2.80 4.57 5.52
CA SER A 50 3.01 5.55 6.57
C SER A 50 1.74 5.75 7.38
N PRO A 51 1.82 5.83 8.73
CA PRO A 51 0.67 6.08 9.58
C PRO A 51 -0.02 7.41 9.25
N LYS A 52 0.70 8.35 8.65
CA LYS A 52 0.14 9.55 8.01
C LYS A 52 0.07 9.31 6.50
N ALA A 53 -1.08 9.56 5.88
CA ALA A 53 -1.21 9.51 4.42
C ALA A 53 -0.29 10.56 3.78
N VAL A 54 0.82 10.12 3.20
CA VAL A 54 1.78 10.98 2.49
C VAL A 54 1.69 10.68 1.01
N LYS A 55 1.59 11.75 0.20
CA LYS A 55 1.63 11.63 -1.26
C LYS A 55 3.04 11.23 -1.68
N PRO A 56 3.20 10.36 -2.70
CA PRO A 56 4.52 10.04 -3.21
C PRO A 56 5.21 11.27 -3.78
N GLU A 57 6.52 11.33 -3.59
CA GLU A 57 7.35 12.34 -4.22
C GLU A 57 7.64 11.94 -5.67
N ASN A 58 7.50 12.90 -6.60
CA ASN A 58 7.87 12.70 -7.99
C ASN A 58 9.35 13.06 -8.19
N ILE A 59 10.19 12.08 -8.49
CA ILE A 59 11.64 12.25 -8.66
C ILE A 59 12.06 11.89 -10.09
N LYS A 60 13.12 12.55 -10.58
CA LYS A 60 13.65 12.35 -11.93
C LYS A 60 14.81 11.35 -12.02
N THR A 61 15.44 11.01 -10.89
CA THR A 61 16.62 10.15 -10.84
C THR A 61 16.60 9.24 -9.63
N LEU A 62 17.18 8.05 -9.78
CA LEU A 62 17.37 7.06 -8.72
C LEU A 62 18.84 6.98 -8.25
N LYS A 63 19.72 7.84 -8.80
CA LYS A 63 21.16 7.80 -8.52
C LYS A 63 21.41 8.00 -7.02
N GLY A 64 22.14 7.06 -6.41
CA GLY A 64 22.51 7.11 -4.99
C GLY A 64 21.41 6.69 -4.01
N MET A 65 20.26 6.19 -4.47
CA MET A 65 19.20 5.71 -3.59
C MET A 65 19.19 4.17 -3.52
N LYS A 66 19.07 3.64 -2.31
CA LYS A 66 18.68 2.23 -2.09
C LYS A 66 17.16 2.15 -2.02
N TYR A 67 16.55 1.39 -2.91
CA TYR A 67 15.10 1.26 -3.01
C TYR A 67 14.71 -0.17 -3.39
N ILE A 68 13.44 -0.49 -3.21
CA ILE A 68 12.80 -1.67 -3.76
C ILE A 68 11.69 -1.25 -4.72
N THR A 69 11.37 -2.12 -5.66
CA THR A 69 10.21 -1.95 -6.53
C THR A 69 8.92 -2.29 -5.79
N LEU A 70 7.80 -1.78 -6.29
CA LEU A 70 6.48 -2.16 -5.77
C LEU A 70 6.26 -3.68 -5.84
N LYS A 71 6.77 -4.35 -6.87
CA LYS A 71 6.65 -5.81 -7.05
C LYS A 71 7.40 -6.57 -5.96
N GLU A 72 8.62 -6.16 -5.63
CA GLU A 72 9.39 -6.76 -4.53
C GLU A 72 8.70 -6.55 -3.19
N PHE A 73 8.12 -5.37 -2.96
CA PHE A 73 7.36 -5.11 -1.74
C PHE A 73 6.11 -6.01 -1.62
N GLN A 74 5.39 -6.22 -2.73
CA GLN A 74 4.26 -7.14 -2.80
C GLN A 74 4.67 -8.59 -2.50
N ASN A 75 5.81 -9.03 -3.06
CA ASN A 75 6.37 -10.36 -2.82
C ASN A 75 6.77 -10.55 -1.34
N ASN A 76 7.17 -9.47 -0.66
CA ASN A 76 7.48 -9.47 0.76
C ASN A 76 6.26 -9.29 1.67
N HIS A 77 5.05 -9.56 1.16
CA HIS A 77 3.79 -9.44 1.89
C HIS A 77 3.59 -8.06 2.53
N TYR A 78 4.05 -7.00 1.85
CA TYR A 78 3.95 -5.61 2.32
C TYR A 78 4.68 -5.35 3.66
N LYS A 79 5.69 -6.17 3.97
CA LYS A 79 6.55 -5.98 5.15
C LYS A 79 7.91 -5.45 4.72
N SER A 80 8.46 -4.55 5.52
CA SER A 80 9.84 -4.08 5.39
C SER A 80 10.48 -4.08 6.77
N THR A 81 11.68 -4.63 6.87
CA THR A 81 12.45 -4.71 8.13
C THR A 81 13.27 -3.44 8.39
N LYS A 82 13.36 -2.53 7.41
CA LYS A 82 14.10 -1.25 7.51
C LYS A 82 13.38 -0.16 6.72
N THR A 83 13.60 1.09 7.10
CA THR A 83 13.16 2.24 6.28
C THR A 83 13.70 2.09 4.87
N THR A 84 12.79 1.96 3.91
CA THR A 84 13.10 1.66 2.51
C THR A 84 12.23 2.54 1.62
N TYR A 85 12.77 2.92 0.47
CA TYR A 85 12.00 3.61 -0.55
C TYR A 85 11.34 2.59 -1.47
N ILE A 86 10.03 2.72 -1.67
CA ILE A 86 9.34 2.02 -2.75
C ILE A 86 9.33 2.95 -3.95
N ILE A 87 9.74 2.41 -5.10
CA ILE A 87 9.80 3.15 -6.36
C ILE A 87 8.86 2.52 -7.39
N HIS A 88 8.09 3.37 -8.06
CA HIS A 88 7.32 3.01 -9.26
C HIS A 88 7.68 3.93 -10.41
N LYS A 89 8.08 3.36 -11.55
CA LYS A 89 8.38 4.09 -12.77
C LYS A 89 7.08 4.49 -13.48
N ILE A 90 6.98 5.76 -13.85
CA ILE A 90 5.86 6.30 -14.63
C ILE A 90 6.26 6.37 -16.11
N ASN A 91 5.28 6.33 -17.01
CA ASN A 91 5.46 6.31 -18.46
C ASN A 91 6.20 7.54 -19.04
N ASN A 92 6.28 8.65 -18.29
CA ASN A 92 7.01 9.87 -18.68
C ASN A 92 8.50 9.84 -18.29
N GLY A 93 9.02 8.70 -17.83
CA GLY A 93 10.42 8.55 -17.43
C GLY A 93 10.75 9.04 -16.02
N THR A 94 9.75 9.52 -15.25
CA THR A 94 9.94 9.87 -13.84
C THR A 94 9.50 8.74 -12.91
N TYR A 95 9.74 8.92 -11.61
CA TYR A 95 9.49 7.91 -10.59
C TYR A 95 8.65 8.47 -9.46
N LEU A 96 7.74 7.65 -8.93
CA LEU A 96 7.07 7.92 -7.65
C LEU A 96 7.85 7.24 -6.55
N LYS A 97 8.14 8.00 -5.49
CA LYS A 97 8.86 7.54 -4.30
C LYS A 97 7.94 7.59 -3.08
N TRP A 98 7.76 6.43 -2.44
CA TRP A 98 7.16 6.32 -1.11
C TRP A 98 8.23 5.96 -0.10
N THR A 99 8.17 6.59 1.08
CA THR A 99 8.95 6.16 2.24
C THR A 99 8.12 5.16 3.02
N THR A 100 8.66 3.97 3.26
CA THR A 100 8.07 3.00 4.18
C THR A 100 8.69 3.16 5.56
N TYR A 101 7.86 3.25 6.60
CA TYR A 101 8.33 3.15 7.97
C TYR A 101 8.22 1.70 8.44
N TYR A 102 9.22 1.23 9.18
CA TYR A 102 9.07 -0.01 9.93
C TYR A 102 8.14 0.29 11.11
N MET A 103 7.10 -0.51 11.26
CA MET A 103 6.32 -0.52 12.50
C MET A 103 7.14 -1.34 13.48
N THR A 104 7.77 -0.69 14.46
CA THR A 104 8.16 -1.40 15.68
C THR A 104 6.87 -1.83 16.36
N GLU A 105 6.76 -3.12 16.66
CA GLU A 105 5.72 -3.65 17.56
C GLU A 105 5.71 -2.89 18.89
#